data_AF-X0SZS7-F1
#
_entry.id   AF-X0SZS7-F1
#
_cell.length_a   1.000
_cell.length_b   1.000
_cell.length_c   1.000
_cell.angle_alpha   90.00
_cell.angle_beta   90.00
_cell.angle_gamma   90.00
#
_symmetry.space_group_name_H-M   'P 1'
#
loop_
_entity.id
_entity.type
_entity.pdbx_description
1 polymer ?
#
loop_
_entity_poly.entity_id
_entity_poly.type
_entity_poly.pdbx_seq_one_letter_code
_entity_poly.pdbx_strand_id
1 'polypeptide(L)'
;MTCSADMKFKLSAISYQLSAIFSTVYCLLFTLFSIYSYAFLDIGLTLTSFEPYLNLQKKMQWFGYFNRPKSTIIFIALCFSLYTIYCILYTSLKKVKISLKRVLFLSILISGILIFAYPSFSHDIFNYIFNAKMVLVYKADPHQQVAANFPDSMLGFMRNI
;
A
#
# COMPACT_ATOMS: atom_id res chain seq x y z
N MET A 1 33.67 24.32 -31.09
CA MET A 1 32.53 24.62 -30.18
C MET A 1 31.47 23.49 -30.12
N THR A 2 31.60 22.41 -30.89
CA THR A 2 30.61 21.30 -30.99
C THR A 2 30.73 20.25 -29.88
N CYS A 3 31.91 20.03 -29.31
CA CYS A 3 32.16 18.99 -28.29
C CYS A 3 31.37 19.19 -26.97
N SER A 4 31.08 20.43 -26.57
CA SER A 4 30.35 20.73 -25.32
C SER A 4 28.85 20.41 -25.41
N ALA A 5 28.24 20.56 -26.59
CA ALA A 5 26.83 20.27 -26.81
C ALA A 5 26.54 18.76 -26.84
N ASP A 6 27.41 18.00 -27.52
CA ASP A 6 27.33 16.53 -27.55
C ASP A 6 27.49 15.91 -26.16
N MET A 7 28.39 16.45 -25.33
CA MET A 7 28.58 15.95 -23.98
C MET A 7 27.35 16.17 -23.09
N LYS A 8 26.69 17.34 -23.18
CA LYS A 8 25.44 17.61 -22.45
C LYS A 8 24.28 16.74 -22.92
N PHE A 9 24.20 16.45 -24.22
CA PHE A 9 23.18 15.57 -24.79
C PHE A 9 23.38 14.11 -24.34
N LYS A 10 24.63 13.62 -24.31
CA LYS A 10 24.93 12.27 -23.82
C LYS A 10 24.63 12.11 -22.33
N LEU A 11 24.96 13.13 -21.52
CA LEU A 11 24.66 13.15 -20.09
C LEU A 11 23.15 13.19 -19.80
N SER A 12 22.36 13.93 -20.59
CA SER A 12 20.90 13.95 -20.43
C SER A 12 20.26 12.62 -20.82
N ALA A 13 20.73 11.98 -21.90
CA ALA A 13 20.25 10.65 -22.32
C ALA A 13 20.52 9.56 -21.26
N ILE A 14 21.72 9.56 -20.67
CA ILE A 14 22.09 8.64 -19.58
C ILE A 14 21.20 8.87 -18.34
N SER A 15 20.99 10.14 -17.95
CA SER A 15 20.10 10.47 -16.82
C SER A 15 18.65 10.03 -17.06
N TYR A 16 18.20 10.06 -18.31
CA TYR A 16 16.86 9.62 -18.69
C TYR A 16 16.72 8.10 -18.59
N GLN A 17 17.66 7.33 -19.15
CA GLN A 17 17.65 5.86 -19.03
C GLN A 17 17.70 5.42 -17.57
N LEU A 18 18.56 6.05 -16.76
CA LEU A 18 18.67 5.76 -15.34
C LEU A 18 17.34 6.05 -14.58
N SER A 19 16.67 7.17 -14.91
CA SER A 19 15.35 7.50 -14.33
C SER A 19 14.27 6.46 -14.65
N ALA A 20 14.33 5.84 -15.84
CA ALA A 20 13.38 4.81 -16.26
C ALA A 20 13.59 3.52 -15.45
N ILE A 21 14.84 3.08 -15.28
CA ILE A 21 15.19 1.92 -14.45
C ILE A 21 14.69 2.12 -13.03
N PHE A 22 14.99 3.27 -12.42
CA PHE A 22 14.53 3.55 -11.05
C PHE A 22 13.01 3.65 -10.93
N SER A 23 12.30 4.13 -11.96
CA SER A 23 10.84 4.15 -11.98
C SER A 23 10.26 2.74 -12.03
N THR A 24 10.86 1.83 -12.80
CA THR A 24 10.46 0.41 -12.83
C THR A 24 10.70 -0.26 -11.48
N VAL A 25 11.86 -0.05 -10.86
CA VAL A 25 12.17 -0.55 -9.51
C VAL A 25 11.17 -0.01 -8.50
N TYR A 26 10.81 1.28 -8.59
CA TYR A 26 9.83 1.90 -7.70
C TYR A 26 8.44 1.28 -7.82
N CYS A 27 7.97 1.02 -9.05
CA CYS A 27 6.71 0.32 -9.28
C CYS A 27 6.75 -1.11 -8.71
N LEU A 28 7.87 -1.83 -8.89
CA LEU A 28 8.04 -3.17 -8.34
C LEU A 28 8.02 -3.17 -6.80
N LEU A 29 8.66 -2.19 -6.16
CA LEU A 29 8.60 -2.02 -4.71
C LEU A 29 7.18 -1.73 -4.22
N PHE A 30 6.39 -0.93 -4.94
CA PHE A 30 4.98 -0.72 -4.61
C PHE A 30 4.13 -1.98 -4.79
N THR A 31 4.40 -2.80 -5.80
CA THR A 31 3.73 -4.10 -5.96
C THR A 31 4.06 -5.02 -4.79
N LEU A 32 5.33 -5.09 -4.39
CA LEU A 32 5.75 -5.85 -3.21
C LEU A 32 5.10 -5.32 -1.93
N PHE A 33 5.02 -3.99 -1.77
CA PHE A 33 4.34 -3.36 -0.64
C PHE A 33 2.84 -3.68 -0.62
N SER A 34 2.18 -3.64 -1.78
CA SER A 34 0.76 -3.98 -1.95
C SER A 34 0.51 -5.43 -1.55
N ILE A 35 1.34 -6.39 -1.97
CA ILE A 35 1.24 -7.78 -1.53
C ILE A 35 1.53 -7.89 -0.02
N TYR A 36 2.59 -7.23 0.46
CA TYR A 36 3.00 -7.25 1.86
C TYR A 36 1.91 -6.72 2.82
N SER A 37 1.08 -5.79 2.37
CA SER A 37 -0.02 -5.20 3.16
C SER A 37 -0.98 -6.25 3.75
N TYR A 38 -1.14 -7.40 3.09
CA TYR A 38 -1.96 -8.53 3.55
C TYR A 38 -1.37 -9.27 4.75
N ALA A 39 -0.11 -9.02 5.12
CA ALA A 39 0.47 -9.56 6.35
C ALA A 39 -0.20 -8.99 7.62
N PHE A 40 -0.87 -7.84 7.50
CA PHE A 40 -1.59 -7.18 8.59
C PHE A 40 -3.09 -7.51 8.61
N LEU A 41 -3.54 -8.44 7.79
CA LEU A 41 -4.94 -8.86 7.77
C LEU A 41 -5.27 -9.65 9.05
N ASP A 42 -6.41 -9.39 9.67
CA ASP A 42 -6.82 -10.04 10.91
C ASP A 42 -7.06 -11.55 10.72
N ILE A 43 -6.57 -12.40 11.63
CA ILE A 43 -6.59 -13.88 11.48
C ILE A 43 -8.00 -14.43 11.21
N GLY A 44 -9.03 -13.85 11.83
CA GLY A 44 -10.42 -14.30 11.66
C GLY A 44 -11.12 -13.80 10.39
N LEU A 45 -10.53 -12.85 9.66
CA LEU A 45 -11.19 -12.21 8.53
C LEU A 45 -10.97 -13.04 7.27
N THR A 46 -12.06 -13.46 6.62
CA THR A 46 -12.01 -14.20 5.36
C THR A 46 -12.64 -13.36 4.26
N LEU A 47 -11.85 -12.85 3.30
CA LEU A 47 -12.36 -11.95 2.26
C LEU A 47 -13.07 -12.68 1.11
N THR A 48 -12.64 -13.90 0.80
CA THR A 48 -13.21 -14.71 -0.28
C THR A 48 -12.98 -16.19 -0.01
N SER A 49 -13.85 -17.03 -0.56
CA SER A 49 -13.73 -18.50 -0.51
C SER A 49 -12.80 -19.08 -1.58
N PHE A 50 -12.14 -18.24 -2.38
CA PHE A 50 -11.24 -18.69 -3.43
C PHE A 50 -9.93 -19.27 -2.86
N GLU A 51 -9.75 -20.58 -3.00
CA GLU A 51 -8.67 -21.36 -2.36
C GLU A 51 -7.23 -20.82 -2.60
N PRO A 52 -6.82 -20.44 -3.83
CA PRO A 52 -5.48 -19.88 -4.03
C PRO A 52 -5.25 -18.61 -3.23
N TYR A 53 -6.26 -17.74 -3.13
CA TYR A 53 -6.20 -16.53 -2.33
C TYR A 53 -6.19 -16.85 -0.82
N LEU A 54 -7.03 -17.80 -0.36
CA LEU A 54 -7.05 -18.22 1.04
C LEU A 54 -5.69 -18.73 1.51
N ASN A 55 -5.01 -19.52 0.67
CA ASN A 55 -3.67 -20.02 0.97
C ASN A 55 -2.63 -18.91 1.05
N LEU A 56 -2.71 -17.90 0.16
CA LEU A 56 -1.88 -16.70 0.25
C LEU A 56 -2.18 -15.94 1.55
N GLN A 57 -3.47 -15.68 1.82
CA GLN A 57 -3.92 -14.94 2.99
C GLN A 57 -3.41 -15.58 4.29
N LYS A 58 -3.59 -16.90 4.47
CA LYS A 58 -3.13 -17.65 5.64
C LYS A 58 -1.61 -17.55 5.82
N LYS A 59 -0.83 -17.63 4.74
CA LYS A 59 0.63 -17.48 4.79
C LYS A 59 1.02 -16.07 5.23
N MET A 60 0.37 -15.05 4.68
CA MET A 60 0.64 -13.65 5.01
C MET A 60 0.25 -13.32 6.45
N GLN A 61 -0.95 -13.72 6.88
CA GLN A 61 -1.42 -13.61 8.26
C GLN A 61 -0.48 -14.30 9.23
N TRP A 62 -0.05 -15.53 8.91
CA TRP A 62 0.86 -16.27 9.77
C TRP A 62 2.21 -15.55 9.89
N PHE A 63 2.74 -15.05 8.77
CA PHE A 63 3.98 -14.30 8.74
C PHE A 63 3.89 -13.02 9.59
N GLY A 64 2.88 -12.18 9.36
CA GLY A 64 2.73 -10.90 10.08
C GLY A 64 2.42 -11.08 11.56
N TYR A 65 1.51 -11.99 11.90
CA TYR A 65 1.03 -12.14 13.27
C TYR A 65 2.01 -12.89 14.18
N PHE A 66 2.57 -14.02 13.72
CA PHE A 66 3.44 -14.87 14.55
C PHE A 66 4.92 -14.50 14.47
N ASN A 67 5.35 -13.78 13.43
CA ASN A 67 6.75 -13.34 13.28
C ASN A 67 6.88 -11.81 13.30
N ARG A 68 6.23 -11.15 14.27
CA ARG A 68 6.18 -9.68 14.36
C ARG A 68 7.54 -8.99 14.22
N PRO A 69 8.62 -9.42 14.91
CA PRO A 69 9.92 -8.75 14.75
C PRO A 69 10.46 -8.81 13.32
N LYS A 70 10.31 -9.95 12.64
CA LYS A 70 10.73 -10.11 11.24
C LYS A 70 9.86 -9.27 10.30
N SER A 71 8.55 -9.27 10.53
CA SER A 71 7.61 -8.42 9.79
C SER A 71 7.94 -6.94 9.95
N THR A 72 8.23 -6.47 11.17
CA THR A 72 8.66 -5.08 11.41
C THR A 72 9.94 -4.73 10.65
N ILE A 73 10.95 -5.61 10.65
CA ILE A 73 12.19 -5.39 9.88
C ILE A 73 11.89 -5.28 8.39
N ILE A 74 11.07 -6.17 7.83
CA ILE A 74 10.67 -6.11 6.40
C ILE A 74 9.91 -4.83 6.09
N PHE A 75 8.98 -4.42 6.96
CA PHE A 75 8.24 -3.16 6.78
C PHE A 75 9.19 -1.96 6.75
N ILE A 76 10.11 -1.86 7.72
CA ILE A 76 11.11 -0.79 7.78
C ILE A 76 11.98 -0.81 6.52
N ALA A 77 12.45 -1.99 6.09
CA ALA A 77 13.28 -2.13 4.90
C ALA A 77 12.53 -1.72 3.62
N LEU A 78 11.24 -2.08 3.49
CA LEU A 78 10.39 -1.67 2.37
C LEU A 78 10.17 -0.15 2.35
N CYS A 79 9.79 0.44 3.49
CA CYS A 79 9.60 1.89 3.61
C CYS A 79 10.88 2.66 3.31
N PHE A 80 12.01 2.22 3.86
CA PHE A 80 13.32 2.84 3.62
C PHE A 80 13.73 2.72 2.15
N SER A 81 13.50 1.56 1.52
CA SER A 81 13.78 1.35 0.10
C SER A 81 12.92 2.25 -0.79
N LEU A 82 11.60 2.31 -0.54
CA LEU A 82 10.67 3.20 -1.25
C LEU A 82 11.12 4.66 -1.14
N TYR A 83 11.45 5.10 0.09
CA TYR A 83 11.92 6.47 0.32
C TYR A 83 13.25 6.76 -0.39
N THR A 84 14.20 5.83 -0.33
CA THR A 84 15.50 5.97 -1.00
C THR A 84 15.34 6.09 -2.51
N ILE A 85 14.54 5.22 -3.13
CA ILE A 85 14.27 5.27 -4.57
C ILE A 85 13.53 6.56 -4.95
N TYR A 86 12.60 7.03 -4.12
CA TYR A 86 11.95 8.33 -4.30
C TYR A 86 12.97 9.48 -4.32
N CYS A 87 13.90 9.53 -3.36
CA CYS A 87 14.95 10.56 -3.32
C CYS A 87 15.88 10.50 -4.54
N ILE A 88 16.27 9.30 -4.99
CA ILE A 88 17.09 9.10 -6.19
C ILE A 88 16.35 9.57 -7.44
N LEU A 89 15.06 9.22 -7.58
CA LEU A 89 14.22 9.70 -8.67
C LEU A 89 14.13 11.23 -8.64
N TYR A 90 13.74 11.82 -7.50
CA TYR A 90 13.62 13.27 -7.36
C TYR A 90 14.90 14.03 -7.75
N THR A 91 16.06 13.56 -7.27
CA THR A 91 17.36 14.21 -7.57
C THR A 91 17.81 14.03 -9.02
N SER A 92 17.56 12.87 -9.62
CA SER A 92 17.84 12.59 -11.04
C SER A 92 16.98 13.46 -11.95
N LEU A 93 15.73 13.64 -11.54
CA LEU A 93 14.69 14.34 -12.26
C LEU A 93 14.81 15.87 -12.15
N LYS A 94 15.38 16.40 -11.05
CA LYS A 94 15.67 17.84 -10.89
C LYS A 94 16.58 18.41 -12.00
N LYS A 95 17.43 17.56 -12.60
CA LYS A 95 18.39 17.93 -13.64
C LYS A 95 17.78 17.96 -15.06
N VAL A 96 16.55 17.51 -15.22
CA VAL A 96 15.88 17.33 -16.52
C VAL A 96 14.50 18.00 -16.49
N LYS A 97 14.11 18.69 -17.56
CA LYS A 97 12.72 19.16 -17.70
C LYS A 97 11.81 17.95 -17.90
N ILE A 98 11.06 17.58 -16.87
CA ILE A 98 10.07 16.50 -16.95
C ILE A 98 8.76 17.02 -17.53
N SER A 99 8.13 16.20 -18.37
CA SER A 99 6.76 16.43 -18.77
C SER A 99 5.78 16.05 -17.65
N LEU A 100 4.83 16.93 -17.34
CA LEU A 100 3.75 16.66 -16.38
C LEU A 100 3.02 15.33 -16.67
N LYS A 101 2.87 15.00 -17.96
CA LYS A 101 2.28 13.73 -18.43
C LYS A 101 2.97 12.50 -17.83
N ARG A 102 4.31 12.50 -17.72
CA ARG A 102 5.05 11.36 -17.18
C ARG A 102 4.84 11.20 -15.67
N VAL A 103 4.78 12.30 -14.94
CA VAL A 103 4.49 12.30 -13.49
C VAL A 103 3.07 11.80 -13.24
N LEU A 104 2.09 12.30 -14.00
CA LEU A 104 0.70 11.85 -13.91
C LEU A 104 0.56 10.37 -14.25
N PHE A 105 1.20 9.91 -15.32
CA PHE A 105 1.17 8.49 -15.70
C PHE A 105 1.74 7.59 -14.59
N LEU A 106 2.91 7.94 -14.04
CA LEU A 106 3.48 7.18 -12.92
C LEU A 106 2.59 7.21 -11.68
N SER A 107 1.98 8.36 -11.38
CA SER A 107 1.08 8.50 -10.22
C SER A 107 -0.16 7.61 -10.38
N ILE A 108 -0.79 7.62 -11.55
CA ILE A 108 -1.95 6.77 -11.86
C ILE A 108 -1.56 5.29 -11.81
N LEU A 109 -0.41 4.92 -12.35
CA LEU A 109 0.09 3.55 -12.31
C LEU A 109 0.29 3.06 -10.87
N ILE A 110 0.95 3.85 -10.03
CA ILE A 110 1.17 3.53 -8.61
C ILE A 110 -0.16 3.45 -7.86
N SER A 111 -1.07 4.41 -8.08
CA SER A 111 -2.42 4.36 -7.50
C SER A 111 -3.16 3.09 -7.91
N GLY A 112 -3.06 2.69 -9.18
CA GLY A 112 -3.64 1.45 -9.69
C GLY A 112 -3.10 0.20 -8.96
N ILE A 113 -1.81 0.16 -8.67
CA ILE A 113 -1.18 -0.91 -7.88
C ILE A 113 -1.70 -0.90 -6.43
N LEU A 114 -1.80 0.28 -5.83
CA LEU A 114 -2.20 0.46 -4.44
C LEU A 114 -3.70 0.23 -4.19
N ILE A 115 -4.56 0.31 -5.20
CA ILE A 115 -5.98 -0.10 -5.08
C ILE A 115 -6.11 -1.55 -4.61
N PHE A 116 -5.16 -2.42 -4.98
CA PHE A 116 -5.15 -3.82 -4.56
C PHE A 116 -4.47 -4.03 -3.20
N ALA A 117 -3.91 -2.99 -2.58
CA ALA A 117 -3.30 -3.10 -1.27
C ALA A 117 -4.40 -3.18 -0.20
N TYR A 118 -4.24 -4.09 0.76
CA TYR A 118 -5.09 -4.16 1.94
C TYR A 118 -4.83 -2.94 2.82
N PRO A 119 -5.88 -2.25 3.35
CA PRO A 119 -5.70 -1.12 4.25
C PRO A 119 -5.23 -1.62 5.63
N SER A 120 -3.92 -1.85 5.76
CA SER A 120 -3.26 -2.54 6.89
C SER A 120 -3.52 -1.97 8.28
N PHE A 121 -4.06 -0.75 8.41
CA PHE A 121 -4.30 -0.08 9.68
C PHE A 121 -5.73 0.42 9.88
N SER A 122 -6.62 0.23 8.90
CA SER A 122 -7.96 0.81 8.94
C SER A 122 -8.96 -0.10 9.67
N HIS A 123 -8.66 -0.49 10.90
CA HIS A 123 -9.62 -1.21 11.76
C HIS A 123 -10.91 -0.40 11.97
N ASP A 124 -10.85 0.91 11.81
CA ASP A 124 -12.02 1.79 11.85
C ASP A 124 -13.03 1.54 10.72
N ILE A 125 -12.63 0.88 9.62
CA ILE A 125 -13.59 0.47 8.59
C ILE A 125 -14.64 -0.47 9.17
N PHE A 126 -14.24 -1.41 10.04
CA PHE A 126 -15.20 -2.28 10.72
C PHE A 126 -16.10 -1.50 11.67
N ASN A 127 -15.58 -0.47 12.35
CA ASN A 127 -16.40 0.41 13.18
C ASN A 127 -17.48 1.14 12.34
N TYR A 128 -17.12 1.69 11.17
CA TYR A 128 -18.09 2.36 10.30
C TYR A 128 -19.13 1.41 9.68
N ILE A 129 -18.68 0.23 9.23
CA ILE A 129 -19.59 -0.80 8.71
C ILE A 129 -20.57 -1.23 9.82
N PHE A 130 -20.10 -1.35 11.07
CA PHE A 130 -20.96 -1.72 12.18
C PHE A 130 -21.96 -0.63 12.50
N ASN A 131 -21.54 0.62 12.55
CA ASN A 131 -22.44 1.75 12.78
C ASN A 131 -23.54 1.81 11.71
N ALA A 132 -23.21 1.56 10.44
CA ALA A 132 -24.21 1.44 9.37
C ALA A 132 -25.16 0.24 9.60
N LYS A 133 -24.64 -0.90 10.04
CA LYS A 133 -25.44 -2.09 10.38
C LYS A 133 -26.36 -1.83 11.57
N MET A 134 -25.93 -1.07 12.58
CA MET A 134 -26.77 -0.63 13.71
C MET A 134 -27.99 0.14 13.23
N VAL A 135 -27.79 1.12 12.34
CA VAL A 135 -28.89 1.91 11.78
C VAL A 135 -29.80 1.05 10.89
N LEU A 136 -29.23 0.25 10.00
CA LEU A 136 -30.00 -0.45 8.96
C LEU A 136 -30.70 -1.72 9.47
N VAL A 137 -30.00 -2.54 10.26
CA VAL A 137 -30.45 -3.86 10.72
C VAL A 137 -31.06 -3.78 12.11
N TYR A 138 -30.32 -3.22 13.07
CA TYR A 138 -30.76 -3.17 14.47
C TYR A 138 -31.70 -1.99 14.78
N LYS A 139 -31.89 -1.07 13.82
CA LYS A 139 -32.67 0.17 13.98
C LYS A 139 -32.25 0.96 15.23
N ALA A 140 -30.96 0.92 15.55
CA ALA A 140 -30.37 1.55 16.71
C ALA A 140 -29.44 2.69 16.30
N ASP A 141 -29.42 3.75 17.10
CA ASP A 141 -28.52 4.88 16.91
C ASP A 141 -27.13 4.54 17.49
N PRO A 142 -26.06 4.51 16.66
CA PRO A 142 -24.69 4.25 17.12
C PRO A 142 -24.14 5.32 18.09
N HIS A 143 -24.81 6.46 18.22
CA HIS A 143 -24.46 7.48 19.21
C HIS A 143 -25.13 7.27 20.57
N GLN A 144 -26.18 6.44 20.64
CA GLN A 144 -26.89 6.15 21.89
C GLN A 144 -26.59 4.74 22.43
N GLN A 145 -26.27 3.80 21.55
CA GLN A 145 -25.97 2.42 21.91
C GLN A 145 -24.57 2.04 21.44
N VAL A 146 -23.84 1.31 22.30
CA VAL A 146 -22.49 0.84 21.99
C VAL A 146 -22.57 -0.49 21.24
N ALA A 147 -21.64 -0.71 20.31
CA ALA A 147 -21.58 -1.91 19.49
C ALA A 147 -21.53 -3.21 20.33
N ALA A 148 -20.89 -3.17 21.51
CA ALA A 148 -20.81 -4.29 22.46
C ALA A 148 -22.16 -4.91 22.85
N ASN A 149 -23.25 -4.13 22.77
CA ASN A 149 -24.58 -4.56 23.18
C ASN A 149 -25.26 -5.48 22.16
N PHE A 150 -24.67 -5.66 20.98
CA PHE A 150 -25.23 -6.47 19.90
C PHE A 150 -24.47 -7.79 19.77
N PRO A 151 -25.15 -8.95 19.73
CA PRO A 151 -24.49 -10.26 19.63
C PRO A 151 -24.06 -10.53 18.18
N ASP A 152 -23.04 -9.82 17.69
CA ASP A 152 -22.58 -9.91 16.31
C ASP A 152 -21.12 -10.36 16.19
N SER A 153 -20.83 -11.21 15.20
CA SER A 153 -19.48 -11.72 14.97
C SER A 153 -18.49 -10.65 14.51
N MET A 154 -18.98 -9.50 13.99
CA MET A 154 -18.11 -8.43 13.52
C MET A 154 -17.38 -7.69 14.65
N LEU A 155 -17.85 -7.84 15.90
CA LEU A 155 -17.19 -7.29 17.08
C LEU A 155 -15.74 -7.77 17.23
N GLY A 156 -15.41 -8.96 16.72
CA GLY A 156 -14.04 -9.49 16.75
C GLY A 156 -13.03 -8.74 15.87
N PHE A 157 -13.50 -7.87 14.96
CA PHE A 157 -12.66 -7.06 14.06
C PHE A 157 -12.67 -5.58 14.43
N MET A 158 -13.56 -5.19 15.35
CA MET A 158 -13.67 -3.83 15.84
C MET A 158 -12.63 -3.57 16.94
N ARG A 159 -12.14 -2.33 17.01
CA ARG A 159 -11.18 -1.91 18.04
C ARG A 159 -11.73 -0.89 19.03
N ASN A 160 -12.90 -0.32 18.75
CA ASN A 160 -13.57 0.63 19.64
C ASN A 160 -14.86 -0.02 20.15
N ILE A 161 -14.74 -0.71 21.29
CA ILE A 161 -15.82 -1.38 22.00
C ILE A 161 -15.98 -0.69 23.35
#